data_AF-A0A7L9C3I9-F1
#
_entry.id   AF-A0A7L9C3I9-F1
#
_cell.length_a   1.000
_cell.length_b   1.000
_cell.length_c   1.000
_cell.angle_alpha   90.00
_cell.angle_beta   90.00
_cell.angle_gamma   90.00
#
_symmetry.space_group_name_H-M   'P 1'
#
loop_
_entity.id
_entity.type
_entity.pdbx_description
1 polymer ?
#
loop_
_entity_poly.entity_id
_entity_poly.type
_entity_poly.pdbx_seq_one_letter_code
_entity_poly.pdbx_strand_id
1 'polypeptide(L)'
;MSAGLGILIVGCEDKRRHQPTQQVNFSATQPGLPAGAAPLDVAREALKAMIQMQQARRDGLGAEDRLHAYEQAVGRLHALVARDQIHKEIVESKAYPADIEETTAVTLMIESWTSMLAHYVDGIDPSTARVKSTPSGNVATVYVQGVNPGDAEKLRAIRARLPSETGVESDKRLRSEAVKQGLNLPIEAGIELRLTRGKGDWRVSDVKLILPLPPPTAAAPSTGVETTLLPTSAASGT
;
A
#
# COMPACT_ATOMS: atom_id res chain seq x y z
N MET A 1 38.93 15.35 -0.63
CA MET A 1 37.85 16.29 -0.31
C MET A 1 36.55 15.49 -0.32
N SER A 2 36.13 14.99 0.85
CA SER A 2 34.93 14.17 0.97
C SER A 2 33.74 15.08 1.25
N ALA A 3 32.77 15.09 0.33
CA ALA A 3 31.49 15.73 0.53
C ALA A 3 30.73 14.97 1.63
N GLY A 4 30.51 15.65 2.76
CA GLY A 4 29.69 15.15 3.85
C GLY A 4 28.25 14.98 3.36
N LEU A 5 27.77 13.74 3.37
CA LEU A 5 26.38 13.41 3.14
C LEU A 5 25.59 13.93 4.35
N GLY A 6 24.92 15.07 4.17
CA GLY A 6 23.99 15.62 5.15
C GLY A 6 22.77 14.71 5.24
N ILE A 7 22.77 13.80 6.21
CA ILE A 7 21.59 13.02 6.58
C ILE A 7 20.67 13.97 7.34
N LEU A 8 19.63 14.45 6.67
CA LEU A 8 18.47 15.07 7.32
C LEU A 8 17.72 13.97 8.08
N ILE A 9 18.13 13.74 9.33
CA ILE A 9 17.30 13.04 10.31
C ILE A 9 16.18 14.01 10.66
N VAL A 10 15.11 14.02 9.86
CA VAL A 10 13.85 14.68 10.24
C VAL A 10 13.15 13.75 11.22
N GLY A 11 13.72 13.66 12.43
CA GLY A 11 13.01 13.19 13.58
C GLY A 11 11.99 14.28 13.93
N CYS A 12 10.81 14.23 13.30
CA CYS A 12 9.65 14.72 14.00
C CYS A 12 9.56 13.88 15.28
N GLU A 13 9.96 14.46 16.41
CA GLU A 13 9.49 14.05 17.72
C GLU A 13 7.97 14.20 17.69
N ASP A 14 7.32 13.19 17.12
CA ASP A 14 5.89 13.06 17.18
C ASP A 14 5.53 12.74 18.63
N LYS A 15 5.17 13.77 19.39
CA LYS A 15 4.67 13.65 20.77
C LYS A 15 3.36 12.84 20.85
N ARG A 16 2.83 12.33 19.73
CA ARG A 16 1.75 11.33 19.67
C ARG A 16 2.26 9.89 19.84
N ARG A 17 3.58 9.66 19.84
CA ARG A 17 4.15 8.33 20.09
C ARG A 17 3.92 7.97 21.55
N HIS A 18 3.40 6.75 21.73
CA HIS A 18 3.17 6.09 23.01
C HIS A 18 4.31 6.30 23.99
N GLN A 19 3.97 6.33 25.29
CA GLN A 19 4.97 6.34 26.34
C GLN A 19 6.02 5.24 26.06
N PRO A 20 7.33 5.55 26.14
CA PRO A 20 8.40 4.66 25.67
C PRO A 20 8.52 3.33 26.43
N THR A 21 7.64 3.05 27.40
CA THR A 21 7.64 1.87 28.27
C THR A 21 6.45 0.92 28.07
N GLN A 22 5.47 1.24 27.21
CA GLN A 22 4.32 0.36 26.99
C GLN A 22 4.61 -0.62 25.84
N GLN A 23 4.93 -1.88 26.18
CA GLN A 23 4.86 -2.98 25.21
C GLN A 23 3.42 -3.03 24.67
N VAL A 24 3.26 -2.66 23.40
CA VAL A 24 1.95 -2.72 22.74
C VAL A 24 1.67 -4.18 22.42
N ASN A 25 0.86 -4.83 23.27
CA ASN A 25 0.34 -6.15 22.99
C ASN A 25 -0.79 -6.02 21.97
N PHE A 26 -0.45 -6.14 20.69
CA PHE A 26 -1.47 -6.18 19.64
C PHE A 26 -2.29 -7.46 19.79
N SER A 27 -3.59 -7.31 20.04
CA SER A 27 -4.51 -8.43 19.88
C SER A 27 -4.40 -8.91 18.43
N ALA A 28 -4.03 -10.18 18.25
CA ALA A 28 -4.00 -10.84 16.96
C ALA A 28 -5.43 -10.91 16.42
N THR A 29 -5.88 -9.80 15.85
CA THR A 29 -7.18 -9.73 15.20
C THR A 29 -7.00 -10.56 13.95
N GLN A 30 -7.68 -11.71 13.87
CA GLN A 30 -7.63 -12.51 12.65
C GLN A 30 -7.94 -11.58 11.48
N PRO A 31 -7.13 -11.62 10.41
CA PRO A 31 -7.48 -10.90 9.21
C PRO A 31 -8.86 -11.45 8.81
N GLY A 32 -9.84 -10.59 8.55
CA GLY A 32 -11.20 -10.99 8.19
C GLY A 32 -11.30 -11.71 6.84
N LEU A 33 -10.23 -12.39 6.44
CA LEU A 33 -10.02 -13.06 5.17
C LEU A 33 -9.98 -14.58 5.37
N PRO A 34 -10.63 -15.35 4.47
CA PRO A 34 -10.51 -16.80 4.49
C PRO A 34 -9.06 -17.24 4.19
N ALA A 35 -8.69 -18.43 4.64
CA ALA A 35 -7.41 -19.04 4.27
C ALA A 35 -7.29 -19.14 2.74
N GLY A 36 -6.12 -18.81 2.20
CA GLY A 36 -5.90 -18.80 0.75
C GLY A 36 -6.60 -17.67 0.00
N ALA A 37 -7.05 -16.60 0.67
CA ALA A 37 -7.59 -15.39 0.02
C ALA A 37 -6.69 -14.89 -1.12
N ALA A 38 -7.31 -14.35 -2.17
CA ALA A 38 -6.57 -13.90 -3.35
C ALA A 38 -5.64 -12.72 -3.00
N PRO A 39 -4.53 -12.51 -3.76
CA PRO A 39 -3.61 -11.40 -3.51
C PRO A 39 -4.30 -10.03 -3.47
N LEU A 40 -5.32 -9.86 -4.30
CA LEU A 40 -6.09 -8.62 -4.38
C LEU A 40 -6.85 -8.33 -3.09
N ASP A 41 -7.45 -9.35 -2.48
CA ASP A 41 -8.24 -9.20 -1.26
C ASP A 41 -7.33 -8.89 -0.07
N VAL A 42 -6.17 -9.56 0.01
CA VAL A 42 -5.13 -9.27 1.00
C VAL A 42 -4.63 -7.83 0.86
N ALA A 43 -4.36 -7.37 -0.36
CA ALA A 43 -3.91 -6.00 -0.60
C ALA A 43 -4.99 -4.95 -0.24
N ARG A 44 -6.26 -5.22 -0.55
CA ARG A 44 -7.38 -4.35 -0.21
C ARG A 44 -7.56 -4.20 1.29
N GLU A 45 -7.52 -5.31 2.03
CA GLU A 45 -7.61 -5.26 3.50
C GLU A 45 -6.40 -4.59 4.13
N ALA A 46 -5.19 -4.78 3.58
CA ALA A 46 -4.00 -4.07 4.05
C ALA A 46 -4.12 -2.55 3.84
N LEU A 47 -4.55 -2.11 2.65
CA LEU A 47 -4.79 -0.68 2.37
C LEU A 47 -5.86 -0.09 3.27
N LYS A 48 -6.97 -0.80 3.47
CA LYS A 48 -8.05 -0.39 4.36
C LYS A 48 -7.55 -0.21 5.79
N ALA A 49 -6.71 -1.12 6.30
CA ALA A 49 -6.12 -1.01 7.62
C ALA A 49 -5.14 0.19 7.71
N MET A 50 -4.29 0.42 6.70
CA MET A 50 -3.43 1.62 6.64
C MET A 50 -4.24 2.93 6.63
N ILE A 51 -5.35 2.96 5.88
CA ILE A 51 -6.29 4.11 5.87
C ILE A 51 -6.91 4.32 7.25
N GLN A 52 -7.36 3.25 7.91
CA GLN A 52 -7.91 3.32 9.26
C GLN A 52 -6.89 3.83 10.29
N MET A 53 -5.62 3.39 10.21
CA MET A 53 -4.55 3.91 11.06
C MET A 53 -4.36 5.42 10.87
N GLN A 54 -4.35 5.91 9.62
CA GLN A 54 -4.26 7.34 9.32
C GLN A 54 -5.44 8.13 9.86
N GLN A 55 -6.65 7.61 9.68
CA GLN A 55 -7.88 8.27 10.15
C GLN A 55 -7.91 8.35 11.67
N ALA A 56 -7.55 7.26 12.36
CA ALA A 56 -7.51 7.22 13.83
C ALA A 56 -6.50 8.22 14.41
N ARG A 57 -5.34 8.40 13.77
CA ARG A 57 -4.27 9.29 14.25
C ARG A 57 -4.41 10.77 13.85
N ARG A 58 -5.34 11.10 12.94
CA ARG A 58 -5.53 12.45 12.36
C ARG A 58 -5.57 13.53 13.44
N ASP A 59 -6.43 13.32 14.44
CA ASP A 59 -6.69 14.26 15.54
C ASP A 59 -6.03 13.83 16.87
N GLY A 60 -5.08 12.89 16.80
CA GLY A 60 -4.34 12.35 17.94
C GLY A 60 -5.05 11.20 18.66
N LEU A 61 -4.25 10.34 19.32
CA LEU A 61 -4.72 9.10 19.94
C LEU A 61 -5.17 9.25 21.41
N GLY A 62 -5.43 10.48 21.88
CA GLY A 62 -5.80 10.73 23.27
C GLY A 62 -7.22 10.26 23.66
N ALA A 63 -8.07 9.96 22.68
CA ALA A 63 -9.41 9.41 22.91
C ALA A 63 -9.36 7.88 22.79
N GLU A 64 -10.03 7.18 23.71
CA GLU A 64 -9.97 5.71 23.85
C GLU A 64 -10.48 4.98 22.60
N ASP A 65 -11.55 5.49 21.98
CA ASP A 65 -12.10 4.97 20.73
C ASP A 65 -11.10 5.05 19.57
N ARG A 66 -10.36 6.17 19.46
CA ARG A 66 -9.33 6.36 18.44
C ARG A 66 -8.10 5.49 18.70
N LEU A 67 -7.66 5.39 19.95
CA LEU A 67 -6.58 4.48 20.34
C LEU A 67 -6.95 3.03 19.98
N HIS A 68 -8.17 2.61 20.33
CA HIS A 68 -8.65 1.26 20.03
C HIS A 68 -8.73 0.99 18.52
N ALA A 69 -9.27 1.94 17.74
CA ALA A 69 -9.33 1.83 16.28
C ALA A 69 -7.94 1.71 15.65
N TYR A 70 -6.97 2.48 16.15
CA TYR A 70 -5.58 2.41 15.73
C TYR A 70 -4.96 1.04 16.07
N GLU A 71 -5.08 0.57 17.31
CA GLU A 71 -4.54 -0.73 17.74
C GLU A 71 -5.14 -1.90 16.95
N GLN A 72 -6.45 -1.87 16.67
CA GLN A 72 -7.11 -2.86 15.81
C GLN A 72 -6.56 -2.83 14.38
N ALA A 73 -6.32 -1.64 13.81
CA ALA A 73 -5.80 -1.50 12.46
C ALA A 73 -4.34 -1.99 12.37
N VAL A 74 -3.51 -1.69 13.36
CA VAL A 74 -2.14 -2.20 13.47
C VAL A 74 -2.16 -3.73 13.62
N GLY A 75 -3.01 -4.27 14.51
CA GLY A 75 -3.15 -5.72 14.70
C GLY A 75 -3.58 -6.45 13.42
N ARG A 76 -4.49 -5.86 12.64
CA ARG A 76 -4.86 -6.38 11.31
C ARG A 76 -3.68 -6.41 10.35
N LEU A 77 -2.87 -5.34 10.28
CA LEU A 77 -1.69 -5.32 9.43
C LEU A 77 -0.65 -6.35 9.87
N HIS A 78 -0.40 -6.51 11.17
CA HIS A 78 0.49 -7.55 11.70
C HIS A 78 0.10 -8.96 11.23
N ALA A 79 -1.19 -9.22 11.04
CA ALA A 79 -1.66 -10.50 10.53
C ALA A 79 -1.58 -10.66 9.00
N LEU A 80 -1.53 -9.55 8.26
CA LEU A 80 -1.51 -9.53 6.79
C LEU A 80 -0.09 -9.48 6.21
N VAL A 81 0.92 -9.14 7.00
CA VAL A 81 2.29 -8.93 6.52
C VAL A 81 3.19 -10.16 6.59
N ALA A 82 4.21 -10.19 5.74
CA ALA A 82 5.23 -11.23 5.67
C ALA A 82 6.31 -10.98 6.73
N ARG A 83 5.97 -11.20 8.00
CA ARG A 83 6.79 -10.83 9.18
C ARG A 83 8.24 -11.29 9.08
N ASP A 84 8.47 -12.58 8.84
CA ASP A 84 9.81 -13.16 8.72
C ASP A 84 10.64 -12.48 7.61
N GLN A 85 10.02 -12.19 6.46
CA GLN A 85 10.67 -11.53 5.33
C GLN A 85 11.02 -10.08 5.67
N ILE A 86 10.09 -9.35 6.27
CA ILE A 86 10.29 -7.95 6.68
C ILE A 86 11.42 -7.85 7.71
N HIS A 87 11.42 -8.71 8.72
CA HIS A 87 12.45 -8.72 9.75
C HIS A 87 13.82 -9.02 9.16
N LYS A 88 13.91 -10.03 8.29
CA LYS A 88 15.13 -10.36 7.55
C LYS A 88 15.63 -9.16 6.74
N GLU A 89 14.78 -8.51 5.96
CA GLU A 89 15.16 -7.34 5.15
C GLU A 89 15.66 -6.17 6.00
N ILE A 90 15.02 -5.92 7.15
CA ILE A 90 15.47 -4.89 8.11
C ILE A 90 16.85 -5.19 8.66
N VAL A 91 17.08 -6.42 9.14
CA VAL A 91 18.37 -6.83 9.70
C VAL A 91 19.46 -6.77 8.63
N GLU A 92 19.17 -7.20 7.40
CA GLU A 92 20.10 -7.18 6.27
C GLU A 92 20.41 -5.76 5.77
N SER A 93 19.48 -4.81 5.93
CA SER A 93 19.67 -3.42 5.50
C SER A 93 20.81 -2.69 6.25
N LYS A 94 21.15 -3.17 7.45
CA LYS A 94 22.09 -2.52 8.40
C LYS A 94 21.69 -1.10 8.81
N ALA A 95 20.49 -0.65 8.46
CA ALA A 95 19.93 0.64 8.89
C ALA A 95 19.44 0.60 10.35
N TYR A 96 19.28 -0.60 10.91
CA TYR A 96 18.78 -0.87 12.26
C TYR A 96 19.73 -1.82 13.01
N PRO A 97 19.66 -1.87 14.36
CA PRO A 97 20.40 -2.86 15.15
C PRO A 97 20.09 -4.29 14.71
N ALA A 98 21.12 -5.14 14.66
CA ALA A 98 20.98 -6.53 14.19
C ALA A 98 20.15 -7.40 15.15
N ASP A 99 20.01 -6.98 16.40
CA ASP A 99 19.25 -7.62 17.48
C ASP A 99 17.82 -7.06 17.63
N ILE A 100 17.34 -6.26 16.67
CA ILE A 100 15.96 -5.76 16.68
C ILE A 100 14.96 -6.93 16.71
N GLU A 101 14.00 -6.85 17.63
CA GLU A 101 12.91 -7.83 17.71
C GLU A 101 12.01 -7.77 16.47
N GLU A 102 11.56 -8.93 15.99
CA GLU A 102 10.67 -9.04 14.81
C GLU A 102 9.43 -8.14 14.93
N THR A 103 8.77 -8.15 16.09
CA THR A 103 7.54 -7.39 16.34
C THR A 103 7.78 -5.88 16.20
N THR A 104 8.92 -5.40 16.69
CA THR A 104 9.35 -4.00 16.61
C THR A 104 9.70 -3.64 15.17
N ALA A 105 10.47 -4.49 14.48
CA ALA A 105 10.83 -4.30 13.07
C ALA A 105 9.58 -4.20 12.17
N VAL A 106 8.63 -5.11 12.35
CA VAL A 106 7.36 -5.13 11.60
C VAL A 106 6.53 -3.87 11.90
N THR A 107 6.44 -3.45 13.15
CA THR A 107 5.71 -2.23 13.54
C THR A 107 6.34 -0.99 12.91
N LEU A 108 7.66 -0.88 12.89
CA LEU A 108 8.37 0.22 12.23
C LEU A 108 8.05 0.30 10.74
N MET A 109 7.99 -0.85 10.04
CA MET A 109 7.62 -0.88 8.62
C MET A 109 6.17 -0.51 8.39
N ILE A 110 5.24 -1.04 9.18
CA ILE A 110 3.83 -0.69 9.10
C ILE A 110 3.64 0.82 9.28
N GLU A 111 4.29 1.42 10.28
CA GLU A 111 4.24 2.86 10.52
C GLU A 111 4.87 3.68 9.39
N SER A 112 5.97 3.19 8.81
CA SER A 112 6.64 3.80 7.67
C SER A 112 5.73 3.81 6.44
N TRP A 113 5.17 2.65 6.06
CA TRP A 113 4.24 2.53 4.94
C TRP A 113 3.02 3.39 5.14
N THR A 114 2.41 3.33 6.33
CA THR A 114 1.25 4.14 6.67
C THR A 114 1.58 5.61 6.48
N SER A 115 2.67 6.10 7.09
CA SER A 115 3.09 7.50 7.00
C SER A 115 3.40 7.97 5.57
N MET A 116 4.01 7.10 4.75
CA MET A 116 4.24 7.37 3.34
C MET A 116 2.92 7.61 2.58
N LEU A 117 1.84 6.90 2.92
CA LEU A 117 0.52 7.03 2.29
C LEU A 117 -0.33 8.19 2.83
N ALA A 118 0.10 8.88 3.89
CA ALA A 118 -0.72 9.87 4.62
C ALA A 118 -1.31 10.96 3.71
N HIS A 119 -0.54 11.44 2.73
CA HIS A 119 -1.00 12.48 1.81
C HIS A 119 -2.14 12.01 0.89
N TYR A 120 -2.19 10.72 0.54
CA TYR A 120 -3.15 10.16 -0.41
C TYR A 120 -4.34 9.49 0.24
N VAL A 121 -4.34 9.33 1.57
CA VAL A 121 -5.28 8.49 2.33
C VAL A 121 -6.75 8.64 1.90
N ASP A 122 -7.22 9.87 1.70
CA ASP A 122 -8.61 10.18 1.37
C ASP A 122 -8.99 9.90 -0.10
N GLY A 123 -8.02 9.63 -0.98
CA GLY A 123 -8.27 9.29 -2.37
C GLY A 123 -7.52 8.05 -2.85
N ILE A 124 -7.22 7.13 -1.93
CA ILE A 124 -6.94 5.74 -2.25
C ILE A 124 -8.28 5.03 -2.38
N ASP A 125 -8.57 4.50 -3.57
CA ASP A 125 -9.72 3.60 -3.78
C ASP A 125 -9.21 2.16 -4.00
N PRO A 126 -9.28 1.28 -2.98
CA PRO A 126 -8.86 -0.12 -3.12
C PRO A 126 -9.65 -0.90 -4.18
N SER A 127 -10.80 -0.41 -4.64
CA SER A 127 -11.57 -1.05 -5.70
C SER A 127 -10.87 -0.97 -7.06
N THR A 128 -10.09 0.09 -7.31
CA THR A 128 -9.33 0.29 -8.56
C THR A 128 -8.05 -0.53 -8.64
N ALA A 129 -7.80 -1.38 -7.63
CA ALA A 129 -6.59 -2.17 -7.52
C ALA A 129 -6.45 -3.19 -8.66
N ARG A 130 -5.22 -3.31 -9.19
CA ARG A 130 -4.87 -4.21 -10.30
C ARG A 130 -3.78 -5.17 -9.88
N VAL A 131 -3.90 -6.45 -10.25
CA VAL A 131 -2.92 -7.49 -9.90
C VAL A 131 -2.01 -7.78 -11.09
N LYS A 132 -0.71 -7.88 -10.82
CA LYS A 132 0.31 -8.42 -11.70
C LYS A 132 1.03 -9.56 -10.96
N SER A 133 0.73 -10.80 -11.31
CA SER A 133 1.39 -11.97 -10.71
C SER A 133 2.63 -12.38 -11.50
N THR A 134 3.65 -12.91 -10.82
CA THR A 134 4.81 -13.52 -11.50
C THR A 134 4.44 -14.90 -12.04
N PRO A 135 5.13 -15.38 -13.11
CA PRO A 135 4.89 -16.72 -13.65
C PRO A 135 5.04 -17.85 -12.63
N SER A 136 5.88 -17.65 -11.61
CA SER A 136 6.09 -18.61 -10.52
C SER A 136 4.89 -18.74 -9.57
N GLY A 137 3.92 -17.83 -9.60
CA GLY A 137 2.75 -17.84 -8.72
C GLY A 137 3.04 -17.59 -7.23
N ASN A 138 4.28 -17.29 -6.86
CA ASN A 138 4.73 -17.08 -5.47
C ASN A 138 4.91 -15.60 -5.11
N VAL A 139 4.88 -14.71 -6.11
CA VAL A 139 4.94 -13.26 -5.91
C VAL A 139 3.81 -12.63 -6.72
N ALA A 140 3.13 -11.68 -6.11
CA ALA A 140 2.14 -10.85 -6.76
C ALA A 140 2.41 -9.39 -6.43
N THR A 141 2.17 -8.52 -7.40
CA THR A 141 2.24 -7.08 -7.21
C THR A 141 0.85 -6.51 -7.45
N VAL A 142 0.35 -5.72 -6.50
CA VAL A 142 -0.92 -5.02 -6.62
C VAL A 142 -0.64 -3.53 -6.76
N TYR A 143 -1.24 -2.92 -7.77
CA TYR A 143 -1.15 -1.49 -8.04
C TYR A 143 -2.47 -0.82 -7.72
N VAL A 144 -2.42 0.25 -6.94
CA VAL A 144 -3.58 1.11 -6.63
C VAL A 144 -3.22 2.55 -6.93
N GLN A 145 -4.19 3.33 -7.40
CA GLN A 145 -3.98 4.75 -7.61
C GLN A 145 -4.32 5.50 -6.32
N GLY A 146 -3.46 6.45 -5.94
CA GLY A 146 -3.73 7.41 -4.88
C GLY A 146 -3.74 8.82 -5.47
N VAL A 147 -4.81 9.58 -5.22
CA VAL A 147 -4.91 10.98 -5.61
C VAL A 147 -5.49 11.76 -4.45
N ASN A 148 -4.80 12.79 -3.93
CA ASN A 148 -5.39 13.61 -2.89
C ASN A 148 -6.61 14.37 -3.47
N PRO A 149 -7.83 14.20 -2.93
CA PRO A 149 -9.02 14.80 -3.51
C PRO A 149 -8.99 16.33 -3.51
N GLY A 150 -8.39 16.95 -2.48
CA GLY A 150 -8.22 18.40 -2.41
C GLY A 150 -7.27 18.93 -3.48
N ASP A 151 -6.19 18.21 -3.77
CA ASP A 151 -5.26 18.60 -4.84
C ASP A 151 -5.84 18.31 -6.23
N ALA A 152 -6.64 17.25 -6.39
CA ALA A 152 -7.40 16.99 -7.61
C ALA A 152 -8.41 18.10 -7.91
N GLU A 153 -9.12 18.61 -6.89
CA GLU A 153 -10.06 19.72 -7.02
C GLU A 153 -9.34 21.01 -7.43
N LYS A 154 -8.25 21.36 -6.75
CA LYS A 154 -7.41 22.52 -7.11
C LYS A 154 -6.89 22.41 -8.54
N LEU A 155 -6.37 21.24 -8.94
CA LEU A 155 -5.87 21.05 -10.30
C LEU A 155 -6.99 21.22 -11.34
N ARG A 156 -8.20 20.71 -11.06
CA ARG A 156 -9.38 20.89 -11.91
C ARG A 156 -9.75 22.36 -12.05
N ALA A 157 -9.73 23.11 -10.95
CA ALA A 157 -10.00 24.56 -10.96
C ALA A 157 -8.96 25.35 -11.75
N ILE A 158 -7.67 24.97 -11.69
CA ILE A 158 -6.61 25.56 -12.52
C ILE A 158 -6.85 25.25 -13.99
N ARG A 159 -7.12 23.99 -14.33
CA ARG A 159 -7.37 23.55 -15.71
C ARG A 159 -8.57 24.28 -16.33
N ALA A 160 -9.63 24.53 -15.55
CA ALA A 160 -10.81 25.26 -16.02
C ALA A 160 -10.55 26.74 -16.37
N ARG A 161 -9.48 27.35 -15.83
CA ARG A 161 -9.09 28.74 -16.10
C ARG A 161 -8.10 28.88 -17.26
N LEU A 162 -7.46 27.78 -17.66
CA LEU A 162 -6.51 27.76 -18.76
C LEU A 162 -7.25 27.61 -20.09
N PRO A 163 -6.69 28.17 -21.19
CA PRO A 163 -7.20 27.89 -22.53
C PRO A 163 -7.32 26.38 -22.75
N SER A 164 -8.41 25.94 -23.39
CA SER A 164 -8.63 24.54 -23.74
C SER A 164 -7.71 24.12 -24.90
N GLU A 165 -6.42 24.01 -24.62
CA GLU A 165 -5.38 23.58 -25.53
C GLU A 165 -4.84 22.21 -25.06
N THR A 166 -4.46 21.35 -26.01
CA THR A 166 -3.86 20.05 -25.73
C THR A 166 -2.39 20.03 -26.16
N GLY A 167 -1.55 19.31 -25.43
CA GLY A 167 -0.14 19.10 -25.78
C GLY A 167 0.84 19.72 -24.79
N VAL A 168 2.13 19.60 -25.09
CA VAL A 168 3.23 19.86 -24.15
C VAL A 168 3.21 21.27 -23.55
N GLU A 169 2.89 22.30 -24.35
CA GLU A 169 2.83 23.68 -23.86
C GLU A 169 1.60 23.96 -22.99
N SER A 170 0.52 23.21 -23.16
CA SER A 170 -0.63 23.24 -22.25
C SER A 170 -0.26 22.59 -20.91
N ASP A 171 0.41 21.44 -20.95
CA ASP A 171 0.87 20.74 -19.75
C ASP A 171 1.91 21.55 -18.96
N LYS A 172 2.82 22.25 -19.64
CA LYS A 172 3.78 23.18 -19.00
C LYS A 172 3.08 24.34 -18.30
N ARG A 173 2.07 24.95 -18.93
CA ARG A 173 1.28 26.02 -18.32
C ARG A 173 0.50 25.50 -17.11
N LEU A 174 -0.17 24.36 -17.24
CA LEU A 174 -0.86 23.70 -16.13
C LEU A 174 0.09 23.43 -14.97
N ARG A 175 1.28 22.90 -15.23
CA ARG A 175 2.31 22.66 -14.22
C ARG A 175 2.80 23.95 -13.57
N SER A 176 3.06 25.00 -14.35
CA SER A 176 3.48 26.30 -13.83
C SER A 176 2.43 26.91 -12.89
N GLU A 177 1.16 26.89 -13.27
CA GLU A 177 0.07 27.39 -12.44
C GLU A 177 -0.20 26.52 -11.20
N ALA A 178 -0.08 25.20 -11.33
CA ALA A 178 -0.19 24.26 -10.21
C ALA A 178 0.85 24.54 -9.13
N VAL A 179 2.12 24.74 -9.52
CA VAL A 179 3.21 25.04 -8.58
C VAL A 179 2.98 26.37 -7.87
N LYS A 180 2.46 27.39 -8.56
CA LYS A 180 2.12 28.69 -7.93
C LYS A 180 1.06 28.56 -6.83
N GLN A 181 0.18 27.56 -6.92
CA GLN A 181 -0.83 27.27 -5.91
C GLN A 181 -0.37 26.25 -4.85
N GLY A 182 0.94 25.94 -4.84
CA GLY A 182 1.52 25.01 -3.86
C GLY A 182 1.16 23.55 -4.10
N LEU A 183 0.73 23.17 -5.32
CA LEU A 183 0.51 21.77 -5.65
C LEU A 183 1.85 21.06 -5.85
N ASN A 184 2.03 19.94 -5.14
CA ASN A 184 3.16 19.06 -5.35
C ASN A 184 2.85 18.11 -6.51
N LEU A 185 3.57 18.25 -7.63
CA LEU A 185 3.37 17.43 -8.81
C LEU A 185 4.40 16.28 -8.86
N PRO A 186 3.99 15.05 -9.19
CA PRO A 186 2.66 14.66 -9.67
C PRO A 186 1.60 14.57 -8.54
N ILE A 187 0.37 15.00 -8.85
CA ILE A 187 -0.79 14.94 -7.93
C ILE A 187 -1.35 13.52 -7.73
N GLU A 188 -0.95 12.60 -8.61
CA GLU A 188 -1.35 11.20 -8.58
C GLU A 188 -0.11 10.36 -8.31
N ALA A 189 -0.24 9.35 -7.47
CA ALA A 189 0.78 8.34 -7.25
C ALA A 189 0.25 6.93 -7.49
N GLY A 190 1.13 6.06 -7.99
CA GLY A 190 0.91 4.63 -7.88
C GLY A 190 1.33 4.16 -6.50
N ILE A 191 0.51 3.32 -5.89
CA ILE A 191 0.82 2.58 -4.68
C ILE A 191 1.03 1.14 -5.10
N GLU A 192 2.26 0.66 -4.96
CA GLU A 192 2.64 -0.72 -5.21
C GLU A 192 2.63 -1.49 -3.90
N LEU A 193 1.86 -2.57 -3.82
CA LEU A 193 1.94 -3.56 -2.76
C LEU A 193 2.54 -4.83 -3.33
N ARG A 194 3.67 -5.26 -2.80
CA ARG A 194 4.25 -6.56 -3.12
C ARG A 194 3.76 -7.58 -2.11
N LEU A 195 3.30 -8.72 -2.61
CA LEU A 195 2.87 -9.85 -1.82
C LEU A 195 3.72 -11.07 -2.15
N THR A 196 4.04 -11.83 -1.12
CA THR A 196 4.71 -13.13 -1.23
C THR A 196 3.77 -14.21 -0.70
N ARG A 197 3.84 -15.38 -1.32
CA ARG A 197 3.09 -16.54 -0.87
C ARG A 197 3.93 -17.30 0.16
N GLY A 198 3.46 -17.29 1.41
CA GLY A 198 4.03 -18.05 2.53
C GLY A 198 3.46 -19.47 2.60
N LYS A 199 3.21 -19.96 3.83
CA LYS A 199 2.62 -21.28 4.16
C LYS A 199 1.18 -21.46 3.62
N GLY A 200 0.96 -21.31 2.31
CA GLY A 200 -0.34 -21.36 1.64
C GLY A 200 -0.99 -19.98 1.42
N ASP A 201 -0.70 -19.00 2.29
CA ASP A 201 -1.34 -17.68 2.30
C ASP A 201 -0.50 -16.58 1.64
N TRP A 202 -1.18 -15.61 1.04
CA TRP A 202 -0.57 -14.35 0.60
C TRP A 202 -0.35 -13.41 1.78
N ARG A 203 0.83 -12.79 1.81
CA ARG A 203 1.23 -11.81 2.81
C ARG A 203 1.91 -10.62 2.17
N VAL A 204 1.66 -9.41 2.67
CA VAL A 204 2.27 -8.17 2.18
C VAL A 204 3.72 -8.13 2.64
N SER A 205 4.66 -8.06 1.70
CA SER A 205 6.08 -7.97 1.98
C SER A 205 6.62 -6.54 1.85
N ASP A 206 6.01 -5.71 1.00
CA ASP A 206 6.51 -4.37 0.72
C ASP A 206 5.39 -3.45 0.23
N VAL A 207 5.48 -2.15 0.56
CA VAL A 207 4.56 -1.10 0.09
C VAL A 207 5.38 0.10 -0.32
N LYS A 208 5.17 0.60 -1.54
CA LYS A 208 5.93 1.71 -2.14
C LYS A 208 5.03 2.68 -2.88
N LEU A 209 5.45 3.95 -2.90
CA LEU A 209 4.95 4.91 -3.88
C LEU A 209 5.80 4.81 -5.17
N ILE A 210 5.14 4.76 -6.31
CA ILE A 210 5.76 4.71 -7.64
C ILE A 210 5.20 5.81 -8.54
N LEU A 211 6.08 6.42 -9.32
CA LEU A 211 5.76 7.51 -10.24
C LEU A 211 6.48 7.29 -11.58
N PRO A 212 5.78 7.29 -12.72
CA PRO A 212 4.32 7.32 -12.87
C PRO A 212 3.65 5.98 -12.52
N LEU A 213 2.32 5.96 -12.39
CA LEU A 213 1.54 4.71 -12.29
C LEU A 213 1.81 3.85 -13.54
N PRO A 214 2.14 2.56 -13.40
CA PRO A 214 2.35 1.68 -14.54
C PRO A 214 1.09 1.63 -15.40
N PRO A 215 1.23 1.59 -16.74
CA PRO A 215 0.08 1.43 -17.61
C PRO A 215 -0.67 0.13 -17.26
N PRO A 216 -2.01 0.08 -17.40
CA PRO A 216 -2.76 -1.14 -17.21
C PRO A 216 -2.11 -2.26 -18.01
N THR A 217 -1.63 -3.31 -17.34
CA THR A 217 -1.22 -4.52 -18.04
C THR A 217 -2.52 -5.15 -18.54
N ALA A 218 -2.66 -5.33 -19.86
CA ALA A 218 -3.78 -6.07 -20.42
C ALA A 218 -3.89 -7.40 -19.67
N ALA A 219 -5.11 -7.72 -19.21
CA ALA A 219 -5.36 -8.99 -18.53
C ALA A 219 -4.73 -10.11 -19.35
N ALA A 220 -3.85 -10.90 -18.74
CA ALA A 220 -3.35 -12.10 -19.39
C ALA A 220 -4.58 -12.91 -19.83
N PRO A 221 -4.64 -13.39 -21.09
CA PRO A 221 -5.75 -14.23 -21.50
C PRO A 221 -5.85 -15.37 -20.50
N SER A 222 -7.02 -15.48 -19.85
CA SER A 222 -7.33 -16.64 -19.04
C SER A 222 -7.12 -17.85 -19.95
N THR A 223 -6.07 -18.63 -19.71
CA THR A 223 -5.93 -19.94 -20.33
C THR A 223 -7.12 -20.74 -19.83
N GLY A 224 -8.17 -20.75 -20.65
CA GLY A 224 -9.30 -21.62 -20.48
C GLY A 224 -8.76 -23.02 -20.36
N VAL A 225 -9.01 -23.63 -19.20
CA VAL A 225 -8.90 -25.08 -19.07
C VAL A 225 -10.01 -25.62 -19.97
N GLU A 226 -9.63 -25.91 -21.22
CA GLU A 226 -10.44 -26.66 -22.16
C GLU A 226 -10.69 -28.02 -21.51
N THR A 227 -11.86 -28.13 -20.89
CA THR A 227 -12.32 -29.39 -20.31
C THR A 227 -12.71 -30.26 -21.48
N THR A 228 -11.77 -31.09 -21.94
CA THR A 228 -12.02 -32.16 -22.91
C THR A 228 -13.09 -33.10 -22.33
N LEU A 229 -14.33 -32.88 -22.72
CA LEU A 229 -15.42 -33.83 -22.51
C LEU A 229 -15.16 -35.03 -23.42
N LEU A 230 -14.65 -36.11 -22.83
CA LEU A 230 -14.64 -37.45 -23.44
C LEU A 230 -16.09 -37.93 -23.65
N PRO A 231 -16.48 -38.38 -24.85
CA PRO A 231 -17.80 -38.95 -25.07
C PRO A 231 -17.89 -40.33 -24.39
N THR A 232 -18.84 -40.47 -23.47
CA THR A 232 -19.20 -41.74 -22.85
C THR A 232 -19.90 -42.62 -23.89
N SER A 233 -19.28 -43.73 -24.25
CA SER A 233 -19.85 -44.77 -25.10
C SER A 233 -21.07 -45.40 -24.41
N ALA A 234 -22.22 -45.35 -25.06
CA ALA A 234 -23.43 -46.06 -24.64
C ALA A 234 -23.31 -47.53 -25.01
N ALA A 235 -23.14 -48.39 -24.00
CA ALA A 235 -23.42 -49.82 -24.13
C ALA A 235 -24.94 -50.01 -24.17
N SER A 236 -25.48 -50.28 -25.37
CA SER A 236 -26.83 -50.84 -25.52
C SER A 236 -26.70 -52.35 -25.50
N GLY A 237 -27.27 -52.98 -24.48
CA GLY A 237 -27.54 -54.41 -24.46
C GLY A 237 -28.95 -54.68 -25.00
N THR A 238 -29.03 -55.58 -25.98
CA THR A 238 -30.01 -56.68 -26.09
C THR A 238 -29.38 -57.74 -26.97
#